data_AF-R9JPU6-F1
#
_entry.id   AF-R9JPU6-F1
#
_cell.length_a   1.000
_cell.length_b   1.000
_cell.length_c   1.000
_cell.angle_alpha   90.00
_cell.angle_beta   90.00
_cell.angle_gamma   90.00
#
_symmetry.space_group_name_H-M   'P 1'
#
loop_
_entity.id
_entity.type
_entity.pdbx_description
1 polymer ?
#
loop_
_entity_poly.entity_id
_entity_poly.type
_entity_poly.pdbx_seq_one_letter_code
_entity_poly.pdbx_strand_id
1 'polypeptide(L)'
;MQVYNISNQIHDKMTHNANQPKTFREEFATMLPASIKQIEQAETGGVALGFTMVPEEGKQVVYGMSARLSEKSTKDNPIVQIRSNLNGENKVYSVEIRKINPQHASQMEMFALCSYADYAGEGTGSTFGSYHTLRMMQDTAETSGVTPTVSDGESAVDNFMNAKRNWISICTQASALLKESSEMSVRDLFLKGRKLTNFLERQEF
;
A
#
# COMPACT_ATOMS: atom_id res chain seq x y z
N MET A 1 78.93 -8.23 21.79
CA MET A 1 77.52 -8.70 21.76
C MET A 1 76.66 -7.42 21.77
N GLN A 2 76.40 -6.77 20.62
CA GLN A 2 75.26 -6.98 19.69
C GLN A 2 73.90 -6.93 20.43
N VAL A 3 72.88 -6.12 20.11
CA VAL A 3 72.59 -5.12 19.04
C VAL A 3 71.53 -4.13 19.56
N TYR A 4 71.48 -2.95 18.95
CA TYR A 4 70.52 -1.85 19.13
C TYR A 4 69.05 -2.18 18.81
N ASN A 5 68.20 -1.36 19.40
CA ASN A 5 66.78 -1.10 19.13
C ASN A 5 66.54 -0.67 17.66
N ILE A 6 65.37 -1.01 17.08
CA ILE A 6 64.55 -0.25 16.10
C ILE A 6 63.42 -1.17 15.55
N SER A 7 62.18 -0.79 15.87
CA SER A 7 61.00 -0.68 15.00
C SER A 7 60.53 -1.84 14.09
N ASN A 8 59.23 -2.10 14.23
CA ASN A 8 58.19 -2.11 13.20
C ASN A 8 57.55 -3.45 12.77
N GLN A 9 56.21 -3.37 12.79
CA GLN A 9 55.22 -4.06 11.96
C GLN A 9 54.85 -5.51 12.32
N ILE A 10 53.83 -5.64 13.18
CA ILE A 10 52.69 -6.48 12.81
C ILE A 10 51.48 -5.57 12.79
N HIS A 11 51.14 -5.15 11.58
CA HIS A 11 49.98 -4.36 11.27
C HIS A 11 48.74 -5.24 11.48
N ASP A 12 47.89 -4.81 12.40
CA ASP A 12 46.55 -5.31 12.58
C ASP A 12 45.79 -5.20 11.24
N LYS A 13 45.50 -6.34 10.62
CA LYS A 13 44.49 -6.44 9.58
C LYS A 13 43.53 -7.57 9.96
N MET A 14 42.87 -7.40 11.10
CA MET A 14 41.52 -7.93 11.22
C MET A 14 40.62 -7.08 10.32
N THR A 15 40.44 -7.55 9.09
CA THR A 15 39.31 -7.12 8.27
C THR A 15 38.05 -7.44 9.05
N HIS A 16 37.46 -6.44 9.70
CA HIS A 16 36.08 -6.51 10.17
C HIS A 16 35.21 -6.76 8.95
N ASN A 17 34.87 -8.02 8.74
CA ASN A 17 33.83 -8.40 7.81
C ASN A 17 32.53 -7.85 8.41
N ALA A 18 32.07 -6.73 7.88
CA ALA A 18 30.86 -6.04 8.28
C ALA A 18 29.64 -6.84 7.83
N ASN A 19 29.34 -7.92 8.55
CA ASN A 19 28.03 -8.55 8.55
C ASN A 19 27.53 -8.54 10.00
N GLN A 20 27.21 -7.35 10.50
CA GLN A 20 26.28 -7.28 11.62
C GLN A 20 24.93 -7.80 11.14
N PRO A 21 24.25 -8.68 11.90
CA PRO A 21 22.90 -9.10 11.55
C PRO A 21 22.01 -7.86 11.50
N LYS A 22 21.34 -7.66 10.36
CA LYS A 22 20.37 -6.58 10.20
C LYS A 22 19.32 -6.71 11.27
N THR A 23 18.95 -5.59 11.88
CA THR A 23 17.86 -5.59 12.85
C THR A 23 16.55 -5.97 12.15
N PHE A 24 15.60 -6.59 12.85
CA PHE A 24 14.28 -6.91 12.30
C PHE A 24 13.59 -5.68 11.66
N ARG A 25 13.87 -4.48 12.16
CA ARG A 25 13.39 -3.22 11.60
C ARG A 25 14.01 -2.89 10.24
N GLU A 26 15.29 -3.17 10.05
CA GLU A 26 15.99 -3.01 8.77
C GLU A 26 15.56 -4.07 7.76
N GLU A 27 15.36 -5.31 8.19
CA GLU A 27 14.81 -6.37 7.33
C GLU A 27 13.36 -6.06 6.92
N PHE A 28 12.51 -5.62 7.84
CA PHE A 28 11.13 -5.23 7.56
C PHE A 28 11.05 -4.00 6.64
N ALA A 29 11.94 -3.02 6.81
CA ALA A 29 12.04 -1.87 5.91
C ALA A 29 12.44 -2.28 4.48
N THR A 30 13.24 -3.35 4.32
CA THR A 30 13.55 -3.90 2.99
C THR A 30 12.42 -4.71 2.36
N MET A 31 11.41 -5.13 3.13
CA MET A 31 10.21 -5.80 2.61
C MET A 31 9.11 -4.81 2.19
N LEU A 32 9.20 -3.55 2.59
CA LEU A 32 8.22 -2.54 2.21
C LEU A 32 8.34 -2.19 0.72
N PRO A 33 7.20 -1.89 0.06
CA PRO A 33 7.21 -1.39 -1.30
C PRO A 33 8.03 -0.10 -1.40
N ALA A 34 8.67 0.16 -2.55
CA ALA A 34 9.48 1.36 -2.75
C ALA A 34 8.70 2.69 -2.59
N SER A 35 7.38 2.62 -2.71
CA SER A 35 6.45 3.74 -2.48
C SER A 35 6.20 4.02 -0.99
N ILE A 36 6.48 3.08 -0.08
CA ILE A 36 6.11 3.15 1.34
C ILE A 36 7.34 3.35 2.22
N LYS A 37 7.25 4.28 3.15
CA LYS A 37 8.21 4.46 4.26
C LYS A 37 7.46 4.53 5.58
N GLN A 38 7.82 3.68 6.54
CA GLN A 38 7.34 3.85 7.90
C GLN A 38 8.03 5.08 8.52
N ILE A 39 7.25 5.95 9.17
CA ILE A 39 7.75 7.14 9.88
C ILE A 39 7.38 7.06 11.36
N GLU A 40 8.15 7.76 12.21
CA GLU A 40 8.02 7.64 13.67
C GLU A 40 6.78 8.32 14.22
N GLN A 41 6.43 9.48 13.64
CA GLN A 41 5.29 10.28 14.10
C GLN A 41 4.55 10.82 12.88
N ALA A 42 3.22 10.80 12.97
CA ALA A 42 2.40 11.43 11.96
C ALA A 42 2.46 12.95 12.08
N GLU A 43 2.30 13.61 10.94
CA GLU A 43 2.19 15.06 10.88
C GLU A 43 0.92 15.50 11.63
N THR A 44 1.02 16.64 12.32
CA THR A 44 -0.06 17.23 13.11
C THR A 44 -1.01 18.06 12.25
N GLY A 45 -0.54 18.57 11.11
CA GLY A 45 -1.35 19.24 10.09
C GLY A 45 -1.81 18.31 8.97
N GLY A 46 -2.06 18.87 7.77
CA GLY A 46 -2.48 18.11 6.58
C GLY A 46 -3.99 17.85 6.47
N VAL A 47 -4.43 17.47 5.26
CA VAL A 47 -5.85 17.30 4.91
C VAL A 47 -6.29 15.85 5.08
N ALA A 48 -7.36 15.58 5.83
CA ALA A 48 -7.93 14.23 5.91
C ALA A 48 -8.51 13.83 4.55
N LEU A 49 -8.14 12.63 4.06
CA LEU A 49 -8.52 12.15 2.73
C LEU A 49 -9.51 10.99 2.77
N GLY A 50 -9.35 10.05 3.70
CA GLY A 50 -10.15 8.85 3.70
C GLY A 50 -10.01 8.01 4.96
N PHE A 51 -10.94 7.09 5.13
CA PHE A 51 -10.96 6.10 6.20
C PHE A 51 -11.40 4.74 5.64
N THR A 52 -10.75 3.67 6.07
CA THR A 52 -11.17 2.31 5.76
C THR A 52 -11.02 1.39 6.96
N MET A 53 -11.78 0.30 6.95
CA MET A 53 -11.70 -0.77 7.92
C MET A 53 -11.13 -2.02 7.26
N VAL A 54 -10.29 -2.75 7.99
CA VAL A 54 -9.71 -4.03 7.58
C VAL A 54 -10.13 -5.08 8.60
N PRO A 55 -11.16 -5.90 8.31
CA PRO A 55 -11.57 -6.98 9.21
C PRO A 55 -10.56 -8.12 9.19
N GLU A 56 -10.28 -8.71 10.35
CA GLU A 56 -9.48 -9.94 10.44
C GLU A 56 -10.42 -11.15 10.33
N GLU A 57 -10.14 -12.02 9.37
CA GLU A 57 -11.02 -13.15 9.09
C GLU A 57 -11.08 -14.12 10.27
N GLY A 58 -12.29 -14.61 10.56
CA GLY A 58 -12.54 -15.51 11.69
C GLY A 58 -12.39 -14.85 13.07
N LYS A 59 -12.16 -13.53 13.17
CA LYS A 59 -12.01 -12.81 14.44
C LYS A 59 -12.98 -11.63 14.55
N GLN A 60 -13.30 -11.24 15.78
CA GLN A 60 -14.09 -10.03 16.08
C GLN A 60 -13.21 -8.76 16.11
N VAL A 61 -12.14 -8.73 15.29
CA VAL A 61 -11.16 -7.64 15.27
C VAL A 61 -11.24 -6.93 13.94
N VAL A 62 -11.31 -5.60 13.99
CA VAL A 62 -11.34 -4.72 12.82
C VAL A 62 -10.31 -3.62 13.03
N TYR A 63 -9.39 -3.46 12.09
CA TYR A 63 -8.36 -2.43 12.13
C TYR A 63 -8.79 -1.20 11.32
N GLY A 64 -8.64 -0.01 11.90
CA GLY A 64 -8.98 1.25 11.26
C GLY A 64 -7.76 1.89 10.61
N MET A 65 -7.88 2.28 9.35
CA MET A 65 -6.86 3.03 8.61
C MET A 65 -7.41 4.42 8.27
N SER A 66 -6.59 5.45 8.45
CA SER A 66 -6.92 6.80 7.99
C SER A 66 -5.84 7.33 7.06
N ALA A 67 -6.25 7.93 5.96
CA ALA A 67 -5.40 8.59 4.99
C ALA A 67 -5.45 10.11 5.17
N ARG A 68 -4.28 10.74 5.10
CA ARG A 68 -4.12 12.19 5.17
C ARG A 68 -3.08 12.65 4.16
N LEU A 69 -3.32 13.79 3.50
CA LEU A 69 -2.32 14.43 2.66
C LEU A 69 -1.20 14.99 3.55
N SER A 70 0.04 14.60 3.27
CA SER A 70 1.20 15.10 4.01
C SER A 70 1.39 16.60 3.78
N GLU A 71 1.88 17.31 4.79
CA GLU A 71 2.32 18.71 4.68
C GLU A 71 3.55 18.87 3.77
N LYS A 72 4.30 17.78 3.57
CA LYS A 72 5.43 17.69 2.63
C LYS A 72 5.00 17.31 1.21
N SER A 73 3.71 17.06 1.01
CA SER A 73 3.15 16.73 -0.29
C SER A 73 3.25 17.91 -1.24
N THR A 74 3.60 17.65 -2.48
CA THR A 74 3.64 18.65 -3.55
C THR A 74 2.85 18.15 -4.76
N LYS A 75 2.55 19.04 -5.71
CA LYS A 75 1.88 18.64 -6.97
C LYS A 75 2.71 17.61 -7.75
N ASP A 76 4.04 17.76 -7.73
CA ASP A 76 4.97 16.90 -8.46
C ASP A 76 5.36 15.65 -7.68
N ASN A 77 5.15 15.62 -6.36
CA ASN A 77 5.32 14.44 -5.54
C ASN A 77 4.24 14.38 -4.45
N PRO A 78 3.04 13.85 -4.79
CA PRO A 78 1.99 13.69 -3.82
C PRO A 78 2.34 12.60 -2.82
N ILE A 79 2.24 12.94 -1.53
CA ILE A 79 2.54 12.03 -0.42
C ILE A 79 1.30 11.92 0.47
N VAL A 80 0.86 10.69 0.72
CA VAL A 80 -0.24 10.37 1.63
C VAL A 80 0.31 9.66 2.86
N GLN A 81 -0.04 10.14 4.05
CA GLN A 81 0.22 9.47 5.32
C GLN A 81 -0.95 8.56 5.69
N ILE A 82 -0.65 7.28 5.91
CA ILE A 82 -1.60 6.31 6.44
C ILE A 82 -1.29 6.10 7.92
N ARG A 83 -2.23 6.48 8.79
CA ARG A 83 -2.20 6.08 10.20
C ARG A 83 -2.97 4.78 10.34
N SER A 84 -2.36 3.85 11.04
CA SER A 84 -2.82 2.48 11.17
C SER A 84 -2.70 2.04 12.62
N ASN A 85 -3.72 1.36 13.13
CA ASN A 85 -3.65 0.65 14.41
C ASN A 85 -3.48 -0.88 14.22
N LEU A 86 -2.92 -1.31 13.08
CA LEU A 86 -2.67 -2.73 12.80
C LEU A 86 -1.86 -3.37 13.93
N ASN A 87 -2.27 -4.57 14.35
CA ASN A 87 -1.68 -5.31 15.47
C ASN A 87 -1.66 -4.56 16.81
N GLY A 88 -2.51 -3.55 17.00
CA GLY A 88 -2.58 -2.76 18.24
C GLY A 88 -1.49 -1.69 18.37
N GLU A 89 -0.65 -1.53 17.35
CA GLU A 89 0.41 -0.51 17.31
C GLU A 89 -0.01 0.64 16.40
N ASN A 90 0.05 1.88 16.91
CA ASN A 90 -0.15 3.07 16.10
C ASN A 90 1.09 3.30 15.22
N LYS A 91 1.03 2.82 13.97
CA LYS A 91 2.06 3.04 12.95
C LYS A 91 1.63 4.08 11.95
N VAL A 92 2.61 4.73 11.36
CA VAL A 92 2.41 5.75 10.34
C VAL A 92 3.28 5.42 9.14
N TYR A 93 2.65 5.41 7.98
CA TYR A 93 3.31 5.10 6.71
C TYR A 93 3.16 6.29 5.78
N SER A 94 4.26 6.80 5.25
CA SER A 94 4.26 7.75 4.13
C SER A 94 4.27 6.97 2.83
N VAL A 95 3.32 7.27 1.95
CA VAL A 95 3.16 6.63 0.65
C VAL A 95 3.34 7.69 -0.44
N GLU A 96 4.36 7.51 -1.28
CA GLU A 96 4.66 8.34 -2.43
C GLU A 96 3.79 7.90 -3.62
N ILE A 97 2.77 8.68 -3.96
CA ILE A 97 1.69 8.26 -4.87
C ILE A 97 2.22 7.93 -6.28
N ARG A 98 3.18 8.72 -6.78
CA ARG A 98 3.76 8.51 -8.12
C ARG A 98 4.64 7.26 -8.25
N LYS A 99 4.97 6.60 -7.14
CA LYS A 99 5.76 5.36 -7.14
C LYS A 99 4.87 4.10 -7.10
N ILE A 100 3.56 4.27 -7.09
CA ILE A 100 2.62 3.16 -7.02
C ILE A 100 2.41 2.63 -8.44
N ASN A 101 2.69 1.34 -8.63
CA ASN A 101 2.32 0.62 -9.84
C ASN A 101 1.03 -0.19 -9.58
N PRO A 102 -0.15 0.20 -10.12
CA PRO A 102 -1.40 -0.51 -9.89
C PRO A 102 -1.43 -1.96 -10.42
N GLN A 103 -0.49 -2.35 -11.29
CA GLN A 103 -0.36 -3.74 -11.74
C GLN A 103 0.38 -4.63 -10.71
N HIS A 104 1.04 -4.03 -9.73
CA HIS A 104 1.82 -4.70 -8.70
C HIS A 104 1.78 -3.94 -7.37
N ALA A 105 0.58 -3.59 -6.90
CA ALA A 105 0.39 -2.80 -5.69
C ALA A 105 -0.27 -3.60 -4.57
N SER A 106 0.01 -3.24 -3.31
CA SER A 106 -0.73 -3.73 -2.14
C SER A 106 -2.01 -2.91 -1.91
N GLN A 107 -2.88 -3.39 -1.03
CA GLN A 107 -4.10 -2.65 -0.66
C GLN A 107 -3.78 -1.31 0.01
N MET A 108 -2.72 -1.23 0.82
CA MET A 108 -2.29 0.04 1.42
C MET A 108 -1.92 1.08 0.35
N GLU A 109 -1.14 0.68 -0.66
CA GLU A 109 -0.80 1.59 -1.77
C GLU A 109 -2.06 2.04 -2.50
N MET A 110 -2.96 1.10 -2.81
CA MET A 110 -4.20 1.44 -3.50
C MET A 110 -5.15 2.29 -2.67
N PHE A 111 -5.20 2.09 -1.35
CA PHE A 111 -5.95 2.96 -0.44
C PHE A 111 -5.42 4.39 -0.47
N ALA A 112 -4.09 4.56 -0.43
CA ALA A 112 -3.45 5.86 -0.55
C ALA A 112 -3.72 6.51 -1.92
N LEU A 113 -3.53 5.77 -3.01
CA LEU A 113 -3.75 6.23 -4.38
C LEU A 113 -5.20 6.65 -4.62
N CYS A 114 -6.17 5.82 -4.25
CA CYS A 114 -7.59 6.12 -4.40
C CYS A 114 -8.02 7.31 -3.55
N SER A 115 -7.55 7.39 -2.30
CA SER A 115 -7.84 8.51 -1.41
C SER A 115 -7.30 9.84 -1.96
N TYR A 116 -6.10 9.81 -2.56
CA TYR A 116 -5.55 10.98 -3.25
C TYR A 116 -6.31 11.32 -4.54
N ALA A 117 -6.71 10.32 -5.32
CA ALA A 117 -7.50 10.52 -6.54
C ALA A 117 -8.84 11.20 -6.25
N ASP A 118 -9.53 10.80 -5.18
CA ASP A 118 -10.75 11.44 -4.71
C ASP A 118 -10.51 12.91 -4.34
N TYR A 119 -9.43 13.19 -3.61
CA TYR A 119 -9.02 14.55 -3.26
C TYR A 119 -8.68 15.43 -4.48
N ALA A 120 -8.00 14.87 -5.47
CA ALA A 120 -7.62 15.55 -6.70
C ALA A 120 -8.79 15.73 -7.69
N GLY A 121 -9.97 15.16 -7.40
CA GLY A 121 -11.13 15.19 -8.29
C GLY A 121 -11.06 14.20 -9.46
N GLU A 122 -10.10 13.29 -9.45
CA GLU A 122 -9.87 12.26 -10.48
C GLU A 122 -10.51 10.91 -10.12
N GLY A 123 -10.97 10.76 -8.88
CA GLY A 123 -11.61 9.56 -8.36
C GLY A 123 -12.94 9.21 -9.02
N THR A 124 -13.56 8.11 -8.59
CA THR A 124 -14.78 7.55 -9.18
C THR A 124 -16.00 8.46 -9.04
N GLY A 125 -16.00 9.35 -8.04
CA GLY A 125 -17.18 10.13 -7.64
C GLY A 125 -18.19 9.29 -6.85
N SER A 126 -17.79 8.11 -6.36
CA SER A 126 -18.61 7.29 -5.48
C SER A 126 -18.80 7.96 -4.11
N THR A 127 -19.98 7.82 -3.51
CA THR A 127 -20.31 8.33 -2.16
C THR A 127 -19.35 7.82 -1.10
N PHE A 128 -18.87 6.58 -1.23
CA PHE A 128 -17.94 5.94 -0.29
C PHE A 128 -16.48 5.99 -0.75
N GLY A 129 -16.19 6.78 -1.80
CA GLY A 129 -14.84 6.96 -2.35
C GLY A 129 -14.39 5.86 -3.33
N SER A 130 -13.30 6.16 -4.03
CA SER A 130 -12.70 5.29 -5.05
C SER A 130 -12.18 3.99 -4.48
N TYR A 131 -11.65 4.00 -3.25
CA TYR A 131 -11.15 2.78 -2.61
C TYR A 131 -12.27 1.80 -2.31
N HIS A 132 -13.45 2.28 -1.89
CA HIS A 132 -14.60 1.42 -1.70
C HIS A 132 -15.07 0.81 -3.03
N THR A 133 -15.09 1.60 -4.11
CA THR A 133 -15.34 1.06 -5.46
C THR A 133 -14.31 -0.01 -5.82
N LEU A 134 -13.02 0.21 -5.59
CA LEU A 134 -11.96 -0.78 -5.83
C LEU A 134 -12.25 -2.10 -5.10
N ARG A 135 -12.63 -2.03 -3.83
CA ARG A 135 -12.99 -3.19 -2.99
C ARG A 135 -14.19 -3.94 -3.56
N MET A 136 -15.26 -3.25 -3.95
CA MET A 136 -16.41 -3.90 -4.60
C MET A 136 -16.03 -4.59 -5.92
N MET A 137 -15.13 -3.99 -6.71
CA MET A 137 -14.63 -4.60 -7.94
C MET A 137 -13.79 -5.85 -7.63
N GLN A 138 -12.96 -5.81 -6.58
CA GLN A 138 -12.24 -6.99 -6.10
C GLN A 138 -13.22 -8.11 -5.69
N ASP A 139 -14.18 -7.81 -4.82
CA ASP A 139 -15.14 -8.81 -4.32
C ASP A 139 -15.97 -9.39 -5.49
N THR A 140 -16.31 -8.58 -6.49
CA THR A 140 -17.00 -9.03 -7.73
C THR A 140 -16.14 -10.01 -8.53
N ALA A 141 -14.85 -9.73 -8.70
CA ALA A 141 -13.94 -10.61 -9.41
C ALA A 141 -13.71 -11.92 -8.63
N GLU A 142 -13.54 -11.85 -7.31
CA GLU A 142 -13.34 -13.01 -6.43
C GLU A 142 -14.57 -13.93 -6.39
N THR A 143 -15.78 -13.36 -6.24
CA THR A 143 -17.04 -14.13 -6.17
C THR A 143 -17.37 -14.87 -7.48
N SER A 144 -16.78 -14.46 -8.60
CA SER A 144 -16.96 -15.13 -9.89
C SER A 144 -16.17 -16.43 -10.06
N GLY A 145 -15.30 -16.77 -9.10
CA GLY A 145 -14.45 -17.96 -9.13
C GLY A 145 -13.22 -17.84 -10.04
N VAL A 146 -12.86 -16.62 -10.47
CA VAL A 146 -11.74 -16.36 -11.40
C VAL A 146 -10.44 -15.98 -10.68
N THR A 147 -10.49 -15.56 -9.42
CA THR A 147 -9.30 -15.34 -8.57
C THR A 147 -9.43 -16.11 -7.25
N PRO A 148 -8.33 -16.60 -6.66
CA PRO A 148 -8.39 -17.33 -5.39
C PRO A 148 -9.00 -16.43 -4.32
N THR A 149 -9.97 -16.97 -3.58
CA THR A 149 -10.35 -16.47 -2.27
C THR A 149 -9.08 -16.34 -1.42
N VAL A 150 -9.01 -15.29 -0.60
CA VAL A 150 -7.89 -15.03 0.30
C VAL A 150 -7.45 -16.34 0.97
N SER A 151 -6.16 -16.66 0.83
CA SER A 151 -5.54 -17.86 1.36
C SER A 151 -5.93 -18.07 2.82
N ASP A 152 -6.58 -19.20 3.12
CA ASP A 152 -6.79 -19.67 4.48
C ASP A 152 -5.45 -19.60 5.25
N GLY A 153 -5.32 -18.65 6.18
CA GLY A 153 -4.17 -18.54 7.09
C GLY A 153 -3.25 -17.32 6.95
N GLU A 154 -3.43 -16.42 5.98
CA GLU A 154 -2.73 -15.12 5.99
C GLU A 154 -3.45 -14.10 6.89
N SER A 155 -2.72 -13.37 7.73
CA SER A 155 -3.34 -12.27 8.50
C SER A 155 -3.85 -11.19 7.55
N ALA A 156 -5.04 -10.66 7.82
CA ALA A 156 -5.60 -9.52 7.09
C ALA A 156 -4.64 -8.32 7.07
N VAL A 157 -3.81 -8.18 8.11
CA VAL A 157 -2.75 -7.17 8.20
C VAL A 157 -1.70 -7.38 7.11
N ASP A 158 -1.12 -8.58 7.06
CA ASP A 158 -0.06 -8.90 6.09
C ASP A 158 -0.59 -8.82 4.67
N ASN A 159 -1.83 -9.26 4.45
CA ASN A 159 -2.47 -9.15 3.16
C ASN A 159 -2.68 -7.69 2.73
N PHE A 160 -3.16 -6.83 3.63
CA PHE A 160 -3.39 -5.42 3.32
C PHE A 160 -2.08 -4.68 3.00
N MET A 161 -1.02 -4.97 3.76
CA MET A 161 0.28 -4.31 3.66
C MET A 161 1.08 -4.80 2.46
N ASN A 162 1.14 -6.11 2.25
CA ASN A 162 2.21 -6.76 1.49
C ASN A 162 1.70 -7.51 0.25
N ALA A 163 0.47 -8.04 0.26
CA ALA A 163 -0.01 -8.86 -0.85
C ALA A 163 -0.23 -8.02 -2.12
N LYS A 164 0.64 -8.26 -3.11
CA LYS A 164 0.65 -7.55 -4.40
C LYS A 164 -0.36 -8.14 -5.36
N ARG A 165 -1.12 -7.24 -6.01
CA ARG A 165 -2.16 -7.61 -6.98
C ARG A 165 -2.06 -6.74 -8.23
N ASN A 166 -2.55 -7.29 -9.34
CA ASN A 166 -2.81 -6.52 -10.54
C ASN A 166 -4.23 -5.95 -10.50
N TRP A 167 -4.36 -4.74 -9.97
CA TRP A 167 -5.65 -4.08 -9.75
C TRP A 167 -6.35 -3.71 -11.05
N ILE A 168 -5.59 -3.40 -12.11
CA ILE A 168 -6.15 -3.15 -13.44
C ILE A 168 -6.84 -4.41 -13.97
N SER A 169 -6.18 -5.56 -13.85
CA SER A 169 -6.77 -6.85 -14.26
C SER A 169 -8.02 -7.18 -13.45
N ILE A 170 -7.98 -6.98 -12.12
CA ILE A 170 -9.13 -7.20 -11.24
C ILE A 170 -10.32 -6.32 -11.67
N CYS A 171 -10.11 -5.01 -11.83
CA CYS A 171 -11.18 -4.11 -12.23
C CYS A 171 -11.71 -4.42 -13.64
N THR A 172 -10.83 -4.80 -14.58
CA THR A 172 -11.22 -5.19 -15.94
C THR A 172 -12.12 -6.43 -15.92
N GLN A 173 -11.75 -7.45 -15.15
CA GLN A 173 -12.53 -8.68 -15.01
C GLN A 173 -13.90 -8.41 -14.38
N ALA A 174 -13.93 -7.67 -13.27
CA ALA A 174 -15.20 -7.29 -12.64
C ALA A 174 -16.08 -6.44 -13.57
N SER A 175 -15.51 -5.48 -14.31
CA SER A 175 -16.27 -4.72 -15.31
C SER A 175 -16.86 -5.62 -16.40
N ALA A 176 -16.14 -6.65 -16.84
CA ALA A 176 -16.63 -7.60 -17.84
C ALA A 176 -17.84 -8.42 -17.34
N LEU A 177 -17.88 -8.75 -16.05
CA LEU A 177 -19.00 -9.46 -15.41
C LEU A 177 -20.24 -8.57 -15.27
N LEU A 178 -20.05 -7.29 -14.98
CA LEU A 178 -21.13 -6.35 -14.68
C LEU A 178 -21.76 -5.72 -15.94
N LYS A 179 -21.06 -5.75 -17.09
CA LYS A 179 -21.39 -4.96 -18.29
C LYS A 179 -22.80 -5.19 -18.86
N GLU A 180 -23.32 -6.42 -18.79
CA GLU A 180 -24.60 -6.80 -19.40
C GLU A 180 -25.78 -6.66 -18.42
N SER A 181 -25.53 -6.27 -17.17
CA SER A 181 -26.61 -6.17 -16.18
C SER A 181 -27.52 -4.98 -16.47
N SER A 182 -28.84 -5.23 -16.43
CA SER A 182 -29.86 -4.18 -16.52
C SER A 182 -30.15 -3.51 -15.18
N GLU A 183 -29.71 -4.09 -14.06
CA GLU A 183 -29.94 -3.58 -12.71
C GLU A 183 -29.22 -2.24 -12.50
N MET A 184 -29.96 -1.21 -12.08
CA MET A 184 -29.45 0.16 -12.03
C MET A 184 -28.23 0.30 -11.10
N SER A 185 -28.25 -0.36 -9.94
CA SER A 185 -27.13 -0.37 -8.99
C SER A 185 -25.88 -1.06 -9.56
N VAL A 186 -26.08 -2.15 -10.31
CA VAL A 186 -24.98 -2.88 -10.98
C VAL A 186 -24.40 -2.05 -12.11
N ARG A 187 -25.25 -1.36 -12.89
CA ARG A 187 -24.80 -0.44 -13.94
C ARG A 187 -24.01 0.74 -13.38
N ASP A 188 -24.44 1.30 -12.25
CA ASP A 188 -23.69 2.36 -11.56
C ASP A 188 -22.31 1.87 -11.10
N LEU A 189 -22.24 0.67 -10.49
CA LEU A 189 -20.96 0.05 -10.13
C LEU A 189 -20.07 -0.20 -11.35
N PHE A 190 -20.63 -0.68 -12.47
CA PHE A 190 -19.91 -0.87 -13.72
C PHE A 190 -19.30 0.45 -14.24
N LEU A 191 -20.08 1.53 -14.28
CA LEU A 191 -19.61 2.84 -14.76
C LEU A 191 -18.49 3.39 -13.86
N LYS A 192 -18.67 3.30 -12.54
CA LYS A 192 -17.65 3.70 -11.56
C LYS A 192 -16.39 2.84 -11.66
N GLY A 193 -16.55 1.53 -11.82
CA GLY A 193 -15.46 0.57 -12.03
C GLY A 193 -14.68 0.84 -13.31
N ARG A 194 -15.35 1.22 -14.41
CA ARG A 194 -14.69 1.66 -15.64
C ARG A 194 -13.92 2.96 -15.45
N LYS A 195 -14.49 3.94 -14.76
CA LYS A 195 -13.79 5.20 -14.45
C LYS A 195 -12.54 4.92 -13.62
N LEU A 196 -12.64 4.05 -12.61
CA LEU A 196 -11.51 3.61 -11.80
C LEU A 196 -10.44 2.93 -12.66
N THR A 197 -10.82 1.97 -13.51
CA THR A 197 -9.88 1.24 -14.40
C THR A 197 -9.10 2.22 -15.27
N ASN A 198 -9.79 3.14 -15.94
CA ASN A 198 -9.16 4.17 -16.78
C ASN A 198 -8.20 5.07 -15.97
N PHE A 199 -8.51 5.38 -14.71
CA PHE A 199 -7.63 6.14 -13.84
C PHE A 199 -6.36 5.36 -13.50
N LEU A 200 -6.50 4.07 -13.18
CA LEU A 200 -5.37 3.19 -12.85
C LEU A 200 -4.44 2.95 -14.05
N GLU A 201 -4.99 2.81 -15.25
CA GLU A 201 -4.22 2.63 -16.50
C GLU A 201 -3.37 3.86 -16.88
N ARG A 202 -3.74 5.05 -16.39
CA ARG A 202 -3.01 6.31 -16.66
C ARG A 202 -1.88 6.57 -15.67
N GLN A 203 -1.74 5.76 -14.63
CA GLN A 203 -0.63 5.93 -13.70
C GLN A 203 0.64 5.48 -14.41
N GLU A 204 1.44 6.44 -14.88
CA GLU A 204 2.78 6.18 -15.42
C GLU A 204 3.71 5.79 -14.25
N PHE A 205 4.43 4.67 -14.41
CA PHE A 205 5.33 4.10 -13.40
C PHE A 205 6.74 3.89 -13.93
#